data_AF-A0A7X1L764-F1
#
_entry.id   AF-A0A7X1L764-F1
#
_cell.length_a   1.000
_cell.length_b   1.000
_cell.length_c   1.000
_cell.angle_alpha   90.00
_cell.angle_beta   90.00
_cell.angle_gamma   90.00
#
_symmetry.space_group_name_H-M   'P 1'
#
loop_
_entity.id
_entity.type
_entity.pdbx_description
1 polymer ?
#
loop_
_entity_poly.entity_id
_entity_poly.type
_entity_poly.pdbx_seq_one_letter_code
_entity_poly.pdbx_strand_id
1 'polypeptide(L)'
;MMPDPSDLPDFFDTNPIDPIQSATGGTKGTPVKPKKKAGFYLSLQVIERFDRKFHELKLAGAAIDNKSMLLEAALAFALDDLDRGEKSKVLRRL
;
A
#
# COMPACT_ATOMS: atom_id res chain seq x y z
N MET A 1 43.13 -25.48 -14.67
CA MET A 1 42.25 -24.31 -14.93
C MET A 1 41.56 -24.02 -13.61
N MET A 2 41.95 -22.95 -12.92
CA MET A 2 41.30 -22.56 -11.65
C MET A 2 39.95 -21.90 -11.98
N PRO A 3 38.89 -22.13 -11.19
CA PRO A 3 37.60 -21.46 -11.40
C PRO A 3 37.72 -19.96 -11.10
N ASP A 4 37.07 -19.14 -11.93
CA ASP A 4 37.02 -17.68 -11.81
C ASP A 4 36.30 -17.24 -10.52
N PRO A 5 36.83 -16.25 -9.77
CA PRO A 5 36.26 -15.82 -8.49
C PRO A 5 34.93 -15.05 -8.62
N SER A 6 34.47 -14.76 -9.85
CA SER A 6 33.20 -14.08 -10.12
C SER A 6 31.98 -14.98 -10.16
N ASP A 7 32.15 -16.30 -9.96
CA ASP A 7 31.05 -17.28 -9.93
C ASP A 7 30.57 -17.62 -8.51
N LEU A 8 31.03 -16.85 -7.52
CA LEU A 8 30.58 -16.94 -6.13
C LEU A 8 29.39 -15.99 -5.93
N PRO A 9 28.25 -16.47 -5.40
CA PRO A 9 27.16 -15.58 -5.05
C PRO A 9 27.65 -14.59 -4.00
N ASP A 10 27.67 -13.30 -4.34
CA ASP A 10 28.08 -12.25 -3.42
C ASP A 10 27.02 -12.13 -2.31
N PHE A 11 27.38 -12.52 -1.10
CA PHE A 11 26.49 -12.45 0.06
C PHE A 11 26.12 -11.00 0.44
N PHE A 12 26.83 -10.00 -0.10
CA PHE A 12 26.61 -8.58 0.15
C PHE A 12 25.90 -7.86 -1.01
N ASP A 13 25.34 -8.60 -1.97
CA ASP A 13 24.59 -8.02 -3.09
C ASP A 13 23.40 -7.17 -2.62
N THR A 14 23.10 -6.11 -3.38
CA THR A 14 22.12 -5.07 -2.99
C THR A 14 20.65 -5.51 -3.04
N ASN A 15 20.39 -6.76 -3.45
CA ASN A 15 19.10 -7.42 -3.32
C ASN A 15 19.19 -8.45 -2.17
N PRO A 16 19.10 -8.01 -0.89
CA PRO A 16 19.15 -8.93 0.22
C PRO A 16 17.97 -9.92 0.11
N ILE A 17 18.31 -11.21 0.13
CA ILE A 17 17.33 -12.26 0.31
C ILE A 17 16.64 -12.00 1.65
N ASP A 18 15.32 -11.78 1.62
CA ASP A 18 14.53 -11.58 2.84
C ASP A 18 14.62 -12.85 3.70
N PRO A 19 15.26 -12.79 4.88
CA PRO A 19 15.48 -13.97 5.72
C PRO A 19 14.15 -14.57 6.19
N ILE A 20 13.09 -13.75 6.27
CA ILE A 20 11.75 -14.20 6.65
C ILE A 20 11.13 -14.99 5.50
N GLN A 21 11.26 -14.53 4.26
CA GLN A 21 10.73 -15.25 3.08
C GLN A 21 11.45 -16.58 2.84
N SER A 22 12.77 -16.62 3.08
CA SER A 22 13.57 -17.84 2.93
C SER A 22 13.18 -18.91 3.94
N ALA A 23 12.89 -18.51 5.18
CA ALA A 23 12.49 -19.44 6.24
C ALA A 23 11.05 -19.95 6.09
N THR A 24 10.17 -19.20 5.43
CA THR A 24 8.73 -19.47 5.37
C THR A 24 8.23 -20.02 4.04
N GLY A 25 9.13 -20.27 3.07
CA GLY A 25 8.77 -20.89 1.78
C GLY A 25 8.11 -19.94 0.77
N GLY A 26 8.26 -18.63 0.97
CA GLY A 26 7.97 -17.58 -0.02
C GLY A 26 6.63 -17.70 -0.75
N THR A 27 5.54 -17.22 -0.15
CA THR A 27 4.45 -16.68 -0.99
C THR A 27 5.02 -15.46 -1.69
N LYS A 28 5.19 -15.52 -3.03
CA LYS A 28 5.61 -14.38 -3.86
C LYS A 28 4.85 -13.14 -3.41
N GLY A 29 5.50 -12.28 -2.63
CA GLY A 29 4.92 -11.02 -2.21
C GLY A 29 4.57 -10.25 -3.47
N THR A 30 3.31 -9.82 -3.59
CA THR A 30 2.90 -8.92 -4.67
C THR A 30 3.92 -7.78 -4.73
N PRO A 31 4.51 -7.48 -5.91
CA PRO A 31 5.56 -6.48 -6.01
C PRO A 31 5.09 -5.18 -5.35
N VAL A 32 5.84 -4.75 -4.35
CA VAL A 32 5.52 -3.57 -3.55
C VAL A 32 5.63 -2.36 -4.48
N LYS A 33 4.49 -1.83 -4.93
CA LYS A 33 4.45 -0.58 -5.70
C LYS A 33 5.18 0.51 -4.90
N PRO A 34 5.98 1.37 -5.55
CA PRO A 34 6.69 2.43 -4.85
C PRO A 34 5.67 3.37 -4.18
N LYS A 35 5.74 3.49 -2.85
CA LYS A 35 4.87 4.37 -2.07
C LYS A 35 5.68 5.52 -1.47
N LYS A 36 5.19 6.75 -1.63
CA LYS A 36 5.73 7.94 -0.98
C LYS A 36 4.81 8.38 0.14
N LYS A 37 5.38 8.70 1.31
CA LYS A 37 4.62 9.31 2.41
C LYS A 37 4.20 10.72 2.02
N ALA A 38 2.93 11.05 2.25
CA ALA A 38 2.39 12.39 2.07
C ALA A 38 1.80 12.87 3.40
N GLY A 39 2.12 14.11 3.78
CA GLY A 39 1.60 14.74 5.00
C GLY A 39 0.45 15.67 4.66
N PHE A 40 -0.74 15.40 5.22
CA PHE A 40 -1.91 16.26 5.09
C PHE A 40 -2.56 16.44 6.46
N TYR A 41 -3.21 17.58 6.66
CA TYR A 41 -4.10 17.79 7.79
C TYR A 41 -5.51 17.32 7.42
N LEU A 42 -6.11 16.51 8.28
CA LEU A 42 -7.51 16.10 8.20
C LEU A 42 -8.22 16.54 9.47
N SER A 43 -9.51 16.85 9.38
CA SER A 43 -10.29 17.13 10.57
C SER A 43 -10.41 15.89 11.45
N LEU A 44 -10.48 16.09 12.77
CA LEU A 44 -10.61 14.99 13.74
C LEU A 44 -11.82 14.10 13.42
N GLN A 45 -12.96 14.70 13.05
CA GLN A 45 -14.18 13.98 12.69
C GLN A 45 -13.98 13.04 11.49
N VAL A 46 -13.18 13.44 10.50
CA VAL A 46 -12.88 12.59 9.34
C VAL A 46 -11.97 11.44 9.75
N ILE A 47 -10.95 11.70 10.58
CA ILE A 47 -10.03 10.68 11.09
C ILE A 47 -10.78 9.62 11.90
N GLU A 48 -11.62 10.05 12.85
CA GLU A 48 -12.40 9.13 13.69
C GLU A 48 -13.38 8.28 12.87
N ARG A 49 -14.06 8.90 11.89
CA ARG A 49 -14.95 8.18 10.98
C ARG A 49 -14.20 7.17 10.13
N PHE A 50 -13.03 7.54 9.63
CA PHE A 50 -12.17 6.67 8.84
C PHE A 50 -11.70 5.47 9.67
N ASP A 51 -11.21 5.71 10.89
CA ASP A 51 -10.72 4.67 11.77
C ASP A 51 -11.82 3.67 12.15
N ARG A 52 -13.00 4.18 12.52
CA ARG A 52 -14.15 3.31 12.79
C ARG A 52 -14.50 2.45 11.58
N LYS A 53 -14.53 3.03 10.37
CA LYS A 53 -14.84 2.29 9.14
C LYS A 53 -13.78 1.26 8.79
N PHE A 54 -12.50 1.56 9.00
CA PHE A 54 -11.42 0.59 8.82
C PHE A 54 -11.62 -0.64 9.71
N HIS A 55 -11.93 -0.44 10.99
CA HIS A 55 -12.17 -1.54 11.94
C HIS A 55 -13.45 -2.31 11.62
N GLU A 56 -14.54 -1.63 11.27
CA GLU A 56 -15.78 -2.29 10.82
C GLU A 56 -15.54 -3.21 9.61
N LEU A 57 -14.80 -2.74 8.61
CA LEU A 57 -14.49 -3.53 7.42
C LEU A 57 -13.55 -4.71 7.74
N LYS A 58 -12.57 -4.53 8.62
CA LYS A 58 -11.72 -5.61 9.13
C LYS A 58 -12.54 -6.69 9.83
N LEU A 59 -13.49 -6.30 10.70
CA LEU A 59 -14.38 -7.23 11.40
C LEU A 59 -15.34 -7.94 10.44
N ALA A 60 -15.75 -7.28 9.36
CA ALA A 60 -16.58 -7.87 8.31
C ALA A 60 -15.81 -8.83 7.37
N GLY A 61 -14.51 -9.05 7.59
CA GLY A 61 -13.70 -9.95 6.77
C GLY A 61 -13.28 -9.35 5.41
N ALA A 62 -13.38 -8.03 5.23
CA ALA A 62 -12.88 -7.39 4.02
C ALA A 62 -11.36 -7.56 3.90
N ALA A 63 -10.87 -7.84 2.69
CA ALA A 63 -9.46 -7.99 2.38
C ALA A 63 -8.74 -6.63 2.36
N ILE A 64 -8.66 -5.98 3.52
CA ILE A 64 -7.94 -4.73 3.73
C ILE A 64 -6.74 -5.05 4.59
N ASP A 65 -5.53 -4.71 4.16
CA ASP A 65 -4.32 -5.03 4.91
C ASP A 65 -4.05 -3.99 6.00
N ASN A 66 -4.03 -2.70 5.63
CA ASN A 66 -3.69 -1.59 6.50
C ASN A 66 -4.51 -0.32 6.19
N LYS A 67 -4.43 0.68 7.07
CA LYS A 67 -5.13 1.96 6.90
C LYS A 67 -4.72 2.67 5.60
N SER A 68 -3.45 2.65 5.23
CA SER A 68 -2.97 3.31 4.00
C SER A 68 -3.62 2.72 2.75
N MET A 69 -3.84 1.40 2.68
CA MET A 69 -4.54 0.75 1.57
C MET A 69 -5.99 1.25 1.45
N LEU A 70 -6.71 1.33 2.56
CA LEU A 70 -8.09 1.84 2.54
C LEU A 70 -8.14 3.33 2.16
N LEU A 71 -7.21 4.12 2.69
CA LEU A 71 -7.12 5.55 2.37
C LEU A 71 -6.78 5.78 0.89
N GLU A 72 -5.85 5.01 0.34
CA GLU A 72 -5.46 5.07 -1.07
C GLU A 72 -6.64 4.72 -1.98
N ALA A 73 -7.39 3.66 -1.67
CA ALA A 73 -8.59 3.27 -2.41
C ALA A 73 -9.70 4.33 -2.33
N ALA A 74 -9.96 4.88 -1.14
CA ALA A 74 -10.96 5.92 -0.94
C ALA A 74 -10.59 7.23 -1.66
N LEU A 75 -9.30 7.60 -1.64
CA LEU A 75 -8.79 8.78 -2.34
C LEU A 75 -8.86 8.60 -3.85
N ALA A 76 -8.43 7.45 -4.37
CA ALA A 76 -8.54 7.12 -5.79
C ALA A 76 -10.00 7.23 -6.27
N PHE A 77 -10.95 6.65 -5.52
CA PHE A 77 -12.37 6.79 -5.83
C PHE A 77 -12.86 8.25 -5.86
N ALA A 78 -12.35 9.09 -4.95
CA ALA A 78 -12.71 10.51 -4.94
C ALA A 78 -12.11 11.26 -6.14
N LEU A 79 -10.87 10.94 -6.54
CA LEU A 79 -10.23 11.49 -7.74
C LEU A 79 -10.96 11.06 -9.01
N ASP A 80 -11.33 9.78 -9.12
CA ASP A 80 -12.15 9.27 -10.23
C ASP A 80 -13.52 9.95 -10.31
N ASP A 81 -14.09 10.37 -9.17
CA ASP A 81 -15.33 11.15 -9.14
C ASP A 81 -15.10 12.62 -9.56
N LEU A 82 -13.93 13.21 -9.27
CA LEU A 82 -13.57 14.55 -9.76
C LEU A 82 -13.43 14.58 -11.28
N ASP A 83 -12.88 13.53 -11.87
CA ASP A 83 -12.72 13.40 -13.34
C ASP A 83 -14.06 13.36 -14.09
N ARG A 84 -15.19 13.20 -13.39
CA ARG A 84 -16.55 13.26 -13.96
C ARG A 84 -17.05 14.68 -14.22
N GLY A 85 -16.26 15.72 -13.91
CA GLY A 85 -16.59 17.12 -14.17
C GLY A 85 -17.90 17.54 -13.51
N GLU A 86 -18.84 18.13 -14.27
CA GLU A 86 -20.12 18.63 -13.76
C GLU A 86 -21.00 17.59 -13.04
N LYS A 87 -20.73 16.29 -13.27
CA LYS A 87 -21.41 15.18 -12.61
C LYS A 87 -20.73 14.74 -11.31
N SER A 88 -19.57 15.29 -10.98
CA SER A 88 -18.82 14.99 -9.76
C SER A 88 -19.63 15.35 -8.52
N LYS A 89 -19.75 14.39 -7.60
CA LYS A 89 -20.33 14.61 -6.28
C LYS A 89 -19.37 15.35 -5.37
N VAL A 90 -18.06 15.18 -5.57
CA VAL A 90 -17.03 15.89 -4.83
C VAL A 90 -17.00 17.37 -5.23
N LEU A 91 -16.97 17.71 -6.53
CA LEU A 91 -16.95 19.12 -6.96
C LEU A 91 -18.20 19.89 -6.50
N ARG A 92 -19.37 19.23 -6.46
CA ARG A 92 -20.62 19.85 -5.99
C ARG A 92 -20.63 20.18 -4.48
N ARG A 93 -19.66 19.70 -3.71
CA ARG A 93 -19.55 19.93 -2.27
C ARG A 93 -18.45 20.93 -1.90
N LEU A 94 -17.62 21.33 -2.87
CA LEU A 94 -16.66 22.42 -2.75
C LEU A 94 -17.36 23.75 -3.03
#